data_AF-A0A523QVM4-F1
#
_entry.id   AF-A0A523QVM4-F1
#
_cell.length_a   1.000
_cell.length_b   1.000
_cell.length_c   1.000
_cell.angle_alpha   90.00
_cell.angle_beta   90.00
_cell.angle_gamma   90.00
#
_symmetry.space_group_name_H-M   'P 1'
#
loop_
_entity.id
_entity.type
_entity.pdbx_description
1 polymer ?
#
loop_
_entity_poly.entity_id
_entity_poly.type
_entity_poly.pdbx_seq_one_letter_code
_entity_poly.pdbx_strand_id
1 'polypeptide(L)'
;MDPKLAATLRTKKLGVLIRDARLSVGKSLKECGEVIGASGSKISSFENGRKSPSLSELELLSHFLNVPITRFWKDEIKSTELTIDEDIHIEYALILRDRTIGKILEETRVEAKLTYKKIKEKTGISSSRMRKYERGESPIPLPELELICNLYNLNIQRLFDPETLVGQWIIAQNSVEDFLKLPDEVRAFVSKPVNRPYLELAQRLSSLSTEELRSVAEGLLEITI
;
A
#
# COMPACT_ATOMS: atom_id res chain seq x y z
N MET A 1 -16.08 -36.99 10.46
CA MET A 1 -15.37 -36.28 11.55
C MET A 1 -16.42 -35.83 12.55
N ASP A 2 -16.28 -36.10 13.86
CA ASP A 2 -17.26 -35.66 14.86
C ASP A 2 -17.35 -34.12 14.86
N PRO A 3 -18.55 -33.51 14.65
CA PRO A 3 -18.71 -32.06 14.60
C PRO A 3 -18.24 -31.36 15.89
N LYS A 4 -18.31 -32.01 17.05
CA LYS A 4 -17.78 -31.45 18.31
C LYS A 4 -16.25 -31.40 18.33
N LEU A 5 -15.61 -32.45 17.80
CA LEU A 5 -14.16 -32.48 17.65
C LEU A 5 -13.68 -31.43 16.65
N ALA A 6 -14.40 -31.26 15.54
CA ALA A 6 -14.12 -30.22 14.55
C ALA A 6 -14.22 -28.80 15.14
N ALA A 7 -15.27 -28.51 15.92
CA ALA A 7 -15.42 -27.23 16.62
C ALA A 7 -14.31 -26.97 17.65
N THR A 8 -13.87 -28.01 18.35
CA THR A 8 -12.77 -27.92 19.33
C THR A 8 -11.43 -27.62 18.64
N LEU A 9 -11.12 -28.33 17.55
CA LEU A 9 -9.94 -28.07 16.73
C LEU A 9 -9.97 -26.64 16.16
N ARG A 10 -11.15 -26.18 15.71
CA ARG A 10 -11.33 -24.83 15.18
C ARG A 10 -11.08 -23.75 16.24
N THR A 11 -11.56 -23.98 17.46
CA THR A 11 -11.36 -23.06 18.59
C THR A 11 -9.87 -22.88 18.90
N LYS A 12 -9.08 -23.97 18.86
CA LYS A 12 -7.62 -23.90 19.04
C LYS A 12 -6.94 -23.11 17.91
N LYS A 13 -7.29 -23.40 16.65
CA LYS A 13 -6.76 -22.64 15.50
C LYS A 13 -7.07 -21.14 15.61
N LEU A 14 -8.30 -20.80 15.96
CA LEU A 14 -8.72 -19.42 16.15
C LEU A 14 -7.90 -18.72 17.25
N GLY A 15 -7.64 -19.42 18.37
CA GLY A 15 -6.76 -18.91 19.43
C GLY A 15 -5.36 -18.57 18.94
N VAL A 16 -4.75 -19.44 18.12
CA VAL A 16 -3.43 -19.18 17.52
C VAL A 16 -3.47 -17.95 16.61
N LEU A 17 -4.49 -17.80 15.77
CA LEU A 17 -4.65 -16.65 14.88
C LEU A 17 -4.82 -15.34 15.64
N ILE A 18 -5.57 -15.34 16.75
CA ILE A 18 -5.73 -14.15 17.62
C ILE A 18 -4.41 -13.77 18.26
N ARG A 19 -3.65 -14.76 18.74
CA ARG A 19 -2.33 -14.53 19.35
C ARG A 19 -1.34 -13.96 18.33
N ASP A 20 -1.28 -14.54 17.14
CA ASP A 20 -0.45 -14.07 16.03
C ASP A 20 -0.79 -12.62 15.66
N ALA A 21 -2.07 -12.33 15.41
CA ALA A 21 -2.53 -10.98 15.12
C ALA A 21 -2.14 -10.00 16.24
N ARG A 22 -2.36 -10.36 17.51
CA ARG A 22 -2.00 -9.51 18.65
C ARG A 22 -0.50 -9.22 18.72
N LEU A 23 0.34 -10.23 18.54
CA LEU A 23 1.79 -10.08 18.60
C LEU A 23 2.32 -9.27 17.42
N SER A 24 1.75 -9.42 16.22
CA SER A 24 2.17 -8.67 15.02
C SER A 24 2.03 -7.15 15.15
N VAL A 25 1.09 -6.69 15.98
CA VAL A 25 0.88 -5.26 16.28
C VAL A 25 1.37 -4.86 17.69
N GLY A 26 2.08 -5.75 18.39
CA GLY A 26 2.70 -5.46 19.68
C GLY A 26 1.73 -5.20 20.84
N LYS A 27 0.48 -5.70 20.77
CA LYS A 27 -0.55 -5.43 21.78
C LYS A 27 -0.50 -6.39 22.97
N SER A 28 -0.80 -5.88 24.16
CA SER A 28 -0.89 -6.68 25.38
C SER A 28 -2.25 -7.37 25.51
N LEU A 29 -2.31 -8.44 26.33
CA LEU A 29 -3.57 -9.12 26.64
C LEU A 29 -4.57 -8.18 27.33
N LYS A 30 -4.07 -7.22 28.12
CA LYS A 30 -4.89 -6.24 28.85
C LYS A 30 -5.59 -5.30 27.88
N GLU A 31 -4.84 -4.71 26.94
CA GLU A 31 -5.38 -3.82 25.91
C GLU A 31 -6.47 -4.53 25.07
N CYS A 32 -6.22 -5.78 24.63
CA CYS A 32 -7.22 -6.54 23.89
C CYS A 32 -8.48 -6.85 24.72
N GLY A 33 -8.31 -7.04 26.03
CA GLY A 33 -9.43 -7.25 26.95
C GLY A 33 -10.30 -6.00 27.07
N GLU A 34 -9.67 -4.85 27.31
CA GLU A 34 -10.34 -3.55 27.47
C GLU A 34 -11.24 -3.21 26.27
N VAL A 35 -10.76 -3.49 25.05
CA VAL A 35 -11.49 -3.23 23.79
C VAL A 35 -12.82 -3.98 23.70
N ILE A 36 -12.91 -5.18 24.26
CA ILE A 36 -14.13 -6.00 24.24
C ILE A 36 -14.87 -6.01 25.58
N GLY A 37 -14.51 -5.10 26.50
CA GLY A 37 -15.08 -5.05 27.84
C GLY A 37 -14.79 -6.29 28.69
N ALA A 38 -13.61 -6.90 28.52
CA ALA A 38 -13.18 -8.12 29.19
C ALA A 38 -11.83 -7.98 29.91
N SER A 39 -11.49 -8.99 30.71
CA SER A 39 -10.16 -9.10 31.32
C SER A 39 -9.14 -9.71 30.34
N GLY A 40 -7.86 -9.39 30.53
CA GLY A 40 -6.77 -10.04 29.79
C GLY A 40 -6.72 -11.57 29.97
N SER A 41 -7.23 -12.09 31.09
CA SER A 41 -7.39 -13.53 31.32
C SER A 41 -8.40 -14.18 30.37
N LYS A 42 -9.45 -13.45 29.96
CA LYS A 42 -10.41 -13.93 28.95
C LYS A 42 -9.73 -14.03 27.58
N ILE A 43 -8.93 -13.04 27.20
CA ILE A 43 -8.11 -13.08 25.96
C ILE A 43 -7.12 -14.25 26.01
N SER A 44 -6.40 -14.43 27.11
CA SER A 44 -5.53 -15.60 27.29
C SER A 44 -6.28 -16.92 27.12
N SER A 45 -7.53 -17.02 27.58
CA SER A 45 -8.35 -18.21 27.39
C SER A 45 -8.78 -18.42 25.93
N PHE A 46 -8.96 -17.35 25.15
CA PHE A 46 -9.16 -17.42 23.71
C PHE A 46 -7.90 -17.93 23.00
N GLU A 47 -6.73 -17.34 23.28
CA GLU A 47 -5.47 -17.71 22.62
C GLU A 47 -5.04 -19.15 22.88
N ASN A 48 -5.40 -19.69 24.04
CA ASN A 48 -5.14 -21.09 24.40
C ASN A 48 -6.22 -22.06 23.89
N GLY A 49 -7.24 -21.57 23.17
CA GLY A 49 -8.35 -22.38 22.66
C GLY A 49 -9.23 -23.02 23.75
N ARG A 50 -9.21 -22.49 24.98
CA ARG A 50 -10.09 -22.94 26.07
C ARG A 50 -11.50 -22.36 25.96
N LYS A 51 -11.60 -21.16 25.41
CA LYS A 51 -12.85 -20.47 25.05
C LYS A 51 -12.72 -19.94 23.62
N SER A 52 -13.83 -19.66 22.97
CA SER A 52 -13.85 -18.95 21.69
C SER A 52 -14.47 -17.56 21.90
N PRO A 53 -13.99 -16.50 21.22
CA PRO A 53 -14.75 -15.26 21.14
C PRO A 53 -16.05 -15.48 20.35
N SER A 54 -17.04 -14.66 20.66
CA SER A 54 -18.21 -14.42 19.80
C SER A 54 -17.82 -13.60 18.56
N LEU A 55 -18.72 -13.52 17.57
CA LEU A 55 -18.49 -12.72 16.37
C LEU A 55 -18.24 -11.25 16.71
N SER A 56 -19.07 -10.65 17.56
CA SER A 56 -18.93 -9.23 17.94
C SER A 56 -17.64 -8.94 18.71
N GLU A 57 -17.20 -9.84 19.59
CA GLU A 57 -15.89 -9.73 20.23
C GLU A 57 -14.77 -9.82 19.19
N LEU A 58 -14.91 -10.70 18.20
CA LEU A 58 -13.93 -10.87 17.14
C LEU A 58 -13.90 -9.69 16.16
N GLU A 59 -15.02 -9.03 15.90
CA GLU A 59 -15.11 -7.79 15.11
C GLU A 59 -14.33 -6.65 15.78
N LEU A 60 -14.56 -6.44 17.08
CA LEU A 60 -13.86 -5.43 17.86
C LEU A 60 -12.35 -5.72 17.95
N LEU A 61 -11.97 -6.98 18.18
CA LEU A 61 -10.56 -7.39 18.15
C LEU A 61 -9.96 -7.22 16.75
N SER A 62 -10.67 -7.60 15.69
CA SER A 62 -10.23 -7.45 14.29
C SER A 62 -9.95 -5.99 13.95
N HIS A 63 -10.85 -5.10 14.32
CA HIS A 63 -10.69 -3.66 14.14
C HIS A 63 -9.49 -3.12 14.94
N PHE A 64 -9.40 -3.46 16.23
CA PHE A 64 -8.33 -2.98 17.11
C PHE A 64 -6.94 -3.49 16.72
N LEU A 65 -6.86 -4.74 16.24
CA LEU A 65 -5.62 -5.36 15.78
C LEU A 65 -5.28 -5.00 14.34
N ASN A 66 -6.11 -4.21 13.64
CA ASN A 66 -5.95 -3.83 12.24
C ASN A 66 -5.76 -5.04 11.30
N VAL A 67 -6.54 -6.10 11.52
CA VAL A 67 -6.50 -7.34 10.75
C VAL A 67 -7.89 -7.63 10.18
N PRO A 68 -8.05 -7.90 8.87
CA PRO A 68 -9.36 -8.24 8.30
C PRO A 68 -9.99 -9.44 9.00
N ILE A 69 -11.29 -9.33 9.35
CA ILE A 69 -12.00 -10.38 10.08
C ILE A 69 -11.92 -11.74 9.36
N THR A 70 -11.89 -11.73 8.02
CA THR A 70 -11.74 -12.93 7.18
C THR A 70 -10.45 -13.71 7.41
N ARG A 71 -9.38 -13.11 7.96
CA ARG A 71 -8.16 -13.82 8.36
C ARG A 71 -8.48 -14.91 9.39
N PHE A 72 -9.42 -14.65 10.29
CA PHE A 72 -9.81 -15.61 11.31
C PHE A 72 -10.61 -16.79 10.76
N TRP A 73 -11.12 -16.70 9.52
CA TRP A 73 -11.85 -17.76 8.81
C TRP A 73 -10.94 -18.68 7.99
N LYS A 74 -9.75 -18.23 7.60
CA LYS A 74 -8.81 -18.99 6.77
C LYS A 74 -7.99 -19.98 7.61
N ASP A 75 -7.59 -21.09 6.99
CA ASP A 75 -6.73 -22.12 7.59
C ASP A 75 -5.23 -21.78 7.53
N GLU A 76 -4.84 -20.69 6.87
CA GLU A 76 -3.44 -20.29 6.65
C GLU A 76 -2.97 -19.27 7.69
N ILE A 77 -1.94 -19.64 8.46
CA ILE A 77 -1.14 -18.74 9.28
C ILE A 77 -0.04 -18.20 8.36
N LYS A 78 -0.18 -16.96 7.87
CA LYS A 78 0.93 -16.27 7.20
C LYS A 78 1.68 -15.46 8.25
N SER A 79 2.80 -15.99 8.72
CA SER A 79 3.87 -15.24 9.38
C SER A 79 4.57 -14.42 8.29
N THR A 80 4.25 -13.13 8.21
CA THR A 80 5.05 -12.20 7.40
C THR A 80 6.25 -11.79 8.23
N GLU A 81 7.25 -12.67 8.33
CA GLU A 81 8.57 -12.25 8.78
C GLU A 81 9.20 -11.44 7.64
N LEU A 82 9.17 -10.11 7.79
CA LEU A 82 10.03 -9.23 7.02
C LEU A 82 11.45 -9.42 7.55
N THR A 83 12.17 -10.41 7.04
CA THR A 83 13.62 -10.51 7.24
C THR A 83 14.24 -9.41 6.39
N ILE A 84 14.54 -8.28 7.02
CA ILE A 84 15.45 -7.30 6.45
C ILE A 84 16.83 -7.95 6.54
N ASP A 85 17.39 -8.30 5.39
CA ASP A 85 18.77 -8.80 5.29
C ASP A 85 19.71 -7.72 5.86
N GLU A 86 20.32 -8.02 7.01
CA GLU A 86 21.06 -7.06 7.84
C GLU A 86 22.36 -6.55 7.18
N ASP A 87 22.77 -7.13 6.04
CA ASP A 87 24.03 -6.84 5.36
C ASP A 87 23.96 -5.77 4.25
N ILE A 88 22.80 -5.17 3.99
CA ILE A 88 22.76 -3.95 3.17
C ILE A 88 23.29 -2.78 4.01
N HIS A 89 24.50 -2.31 3.73
CA HIS A 89 25.01 -1.04 4.28
C HIS A 89 24.01 0.08 3.98
N ILE A 90 23.19 0.44 4.97
CA ILE A 90 22.11 1.43 4.87
C ILE A 90 22.60 2.74 4.26
N GLU A 91 23.81 3.16 4.63
CA GLU A 91 24.46 4.36 4.09
C GLU A 91 24.67 4.28 2.57
N TYR A 92 25.12 3.13 2.06
CA TYR A 92 25.28 2.91 0.62
C TYR A 92 23.93 2.91 -0.11
N ALA A 93 22.90 2.29 0.49
CA ALA A 93 21.54 2.29 -0.05
C ALA A 93 20.96 3.70 -0.15
N LEU A 94 21.16 4.54 0.88
CA LEU A 94 20.73 5.95 0.88
C LEU A 94 21.46 6.76 -0.20
N ILE A 95 22.78 6.61 -0.34
CA ILE A 95 23.56 7.31 -1.37
C ILE A 95 23.10 6.91 -2.78
N LEU A 96 22.90 5.61 -3.02
CA LEU A 96 22.42 5.13 -4.32
C LEU A 96 21.03 5.70 -4.62
N ARG A 97 20.17 5.75 -3.61
CA ARG A 97 18.82 6.29 -3.73
C ARG A 97 18.82 7.79 -4.03
N ASP A 98 19.63 8.58 -3.33
CA ASP A 98 19.76 10.02 -3.58
C ASP A 98 20.26 10.31 -4.99
N ARG A 99 21.17 9.49 -5.53
CA ARG A 99 21.60 9.57 -6.94
C ARG A 99 20.47 9.29 -7.92
N THR A 100 19.65 8.27 -7.66
CA THR A 100 18.49 7.95 -8.50
C THR A 100 17.49 9.11 -8.51
N ILE A 101 17.18 9.68 -7.33
CA ILE A 101 16.28 10.85 -7.23
C ILE A 101 16.88 12.05 -7.96
N GLY A 102 18.17 12.34 -7.72
CA GLY A 102 18.88 13.45 -8.37
C GLY A 102 18.84 13.37 -9.89
N LYS A 103 19.07 12.17 -10.44
CA LYS A 103 19.00 11.92 -11.89
C LYS A 103 17.61 12.17 -12.46
N ILE A 104 16.55 11.70 -11.79
CA ILE A 104 15.16 11.97 -12.21
C ILE A 104 14.88 13.48 -12.23
N LEU A 105 15.34 14.22 -11.22
CA LEU A 105 15.18 15.67 -11.17
C LEU A 105 15.97 16.39 -12.27
N GLU A 106 17.18 15.93 -12.59
CA GLU A 106 17.99 16.47 -13.68
C GLU A 106 17.29 16.28 -15.03
N GLU A 107 16.86 15.06 -15.34
CA GLU A 107 16.13 14.72 -16.56
C GLU A 107 14.87 15.57 -16.70
N THR A 108 14.05 15.63 -15.64
CA THR A 108 12.82 16.42 -15.61
C THR A 108 13.09 17.91 -15.82
N ARG A 109 14.16 18.46 -15.21
CA ARG A 109 14.56 19.86 -15.39
C ARG A 109 14.95 20.15 -16.85
N VAL A 110 15.71 19.25 -17.46
CA VAL A 110 16.17 19.37 -18.85
C VAL A 110 14.99 19.31 -19.82
N GLU A 111 14.07 18.37 -19.62
CA GLU A 111 12.82 18.25 -20.39
C GLU A 111 11.97 19.52 -20.28
N ALA A 112 11.84 20.07 -19.06
CA ALA A 112 11.14 21.32 -18.80
C ALA A 112 11.91 22.59 -19.26
N LYS A 113 13.13 22.43 -19.80
CA LYS A 113 14.02 23.52 -20.25
C LYS A 113 14.28 24.58 -19.17
N LEU A 114 14.29 24.16 -17.90
CA LEU A 114 14.50 25.05 -16.77
C LEU A 114 15.99 25.25 -16.48
N THR A 115 16.37 26.51 -16.30
CA THR A 115 17.74 26.87 -15.93
C THR A 115 17.88 26.95 -14.40
N TYR A 116 19.08 26.69 -13.89
CA TYR A 116 19.37 26.86 -12.46
C TYR A 116 19.08 28.28 -11.95
N LYS A 117 19.25 29.30 -12.81
CA LYS A 117 18.90 30.69 -12.46
C LYS A 117 17.40 30.83 -12.20
N LYS A 118 16.56 30.21 -13.03
CA LYS A 118 15.10 30.25 -12.87
C LYS A 118 14.64 29.50 -11.62
N ILE A 119 15.26 28.37 -11.31
CA ILE A 119 15.00 27.61 -10.09
C ILE A 119 15.29 28.48 -8.86
N LYS A 120 16.49 29.09 -8.81
CA LYS A 120 16.85 30.00 -7.70
C LYS A 120 15.85 31.14 -7.52
N GLU A 121 15.39 31.75 -8.61
CA GLU A 121 14.39 32.82 -8.58
C GLU A 121 13.05 32.36 -8.00
N LYS A 122 12.64 31.12 -8.29
CA LYS A 122 11.32 30.59 -7.91
C LYS A 122 11.28 29.88 -6.56
N THR A 123 12.36 29.20 -6.17
CA THR A 123 12.41 28.37 -4.96
C THR A 123 13.41 28.88 -3.92
N GLY A 124 14.27 29.84 -4.26
CA GLY A 124 15.38 30.29 -3.41
C GLY A 124 16.59 29.35 -3.39
N ILE A 125 16.50 28.16 -3.99
CA ILE A 125 17.56 27.15 -3.99
C ILE A 125 18.70 27.61 -4.90
N SER A 126 19.92 27.70 -4.37
CA SER A 126 21.07 28.17 -5.14
C SER A 126 21.47 27.17 -6.25
N SER A 127 22.02 27.68 -7.36
CA SER A 127 22.50 26.85 -8.46
C SER A 127 23.58 25.83 -8.05
N SER A 128 24.33 26.11 -6.97
CA SER A 128 25.32 25.17 -6.43
C SER A 128 24.64 24.02 -5.68
N ARG A 129 23.64 24.33 -4.84
CA ARG A 129 22.84 23.30 -4.14
C ARG A 129 22.08 22.42 -5.11
N MET A 130 21.43 23.02 -6.11
CA MET A 130 20.68 22.26 -7.11
C MET A 130 21.57 21.25 -7.87
N ARG A 131 22.81 21.63 -8.22
CA ARG A 131 23.76 20.69 -8.84
C ARG A 131 24.14 19.53 -7.92
N LYS A 132 24.35 19.79 -6.63
CA LYS A 132 24.64 18.73 -5.66
C LYS A 132 23.48 17.76 -5.53
N TYR A 133 22.25 18.28 -5.54
CA TYR A 133 21.02 17.46 -5.53
C TYR A 133 20.90 16.60 -6.78
N GLU A 134 21.06 17.17 -7.97
CA GLU A 134 20.98 16.43 -9.24
C GLU A 134 22.05 15.32 -9.35
N ARG A 135 23.21 15.52 -8.73
CA ARG A 135 24.30 14.51 -8.71
C ARG A 135 24.20 13.50 -7.57
N GLY A 136 23.24 13.66 -6.65
CA GLY A 136 23.17 12.86 -5.42
C GLY A 136 24.39 13.04 -4.51
N GLU A 137 25.08 14.18 -4.59
CA GLU A 137 26.21 14.54 -3.70
C GLU A 137 25.73 15.06 -2.33
N SER A 138 24.45 15.43 -2.22
CA SER A 138 23.80 15.87 -1.00
C SER A 138 22.36 15.38 -0.98
N PRO A 139 21.84 14.91 0.17
CA PRO A 139 20.42 14.60 0.31
C PRO A 139 19.59 15.87 0.13
N ILE A 140 18.38 15.71 -0.40
CA ILE A 140 17.44 16.80 -0.67
C ILE A 140 16.45 16.89 0.50
N PRO A 141 16.40 18.00 1.24
CA PRO A 141 15.39 18.20 2.27
C PRO A 141 13.98 18.12 1.66
N LEU A 142 13.05 17.43 2.31
CA LEU A 142 11.70 17.22 1.78
C LEU A 142 10.98 18.51 1.37
N PRO A 143 10.99 19.61 2.14
CA PRO A 143 10.37 20.87 1.70
C PRO A 143 11.00 21.46 0.43
N GLU A 144 12.32 21.29 0.25
CA GLU A 144 13.00 21.72 -0.98
C GLU A 144 12.64 20.81 -2.15
N LEU A 145 12.50 19.49 -1.91
CA LEU A 145 12.02 18.54 -2.91
C LEU A 145 10.59 18.86 -3.35
N GLU A 146 9.70 19.22 -2.43
CA GLU A 146 8.32 19.65 -2.74
C GLU A 146 8.30 20.90 -3.61
N LEU A 147 9.11 21.91 -3.27
CA LEU A 147 9.24 23.13 -4.10
C LEU A 147 9.73 22.81 -5.52
N ILE A 148 10.70 21.90 -5.64
CA ILE A 148 11.23 21.45 -6.94
C ILE A 148 10.15 20.69 -7.71
N CYS A 149 9.47 19.72 -7.08
CA CYS A 149 8.41 18.95 -7.72
C CYS A 149 7.28 19.84 -8.22
N ASN A 150 6.84 20.81 -7.40
CA ASN A 150 5.82 21.78 -7.78
C ASN A 150 6.28 22.65 -8.96
N LEU A 151 7.53 23.14 -8.96
CA LEU A 151 8.07 23.93 -10.07
C LEU A 151 8.15 23.12 -11.37
N TYR A 152 8.46 21.83 -11.27
CA TYR A 152 8.60 20.93 -12.42
C TYR A 152 7.27 20.32 -12.87
N ASN A 153 6.19 20.54 -12.11
CA ASN A 153 4.94 19.79 -12.24
C ASN A 153 5.17 18.26 -12.22
N LEU A 154 6.13 17.84 -11.39
CA LEU A 154 6.52 16.43 -11.23
C LEU A 154 5.64 15.78 -10.16
N ASN A 155 4.92 14.72 -10.54
CA ASN A 155 4.23 13.89 -9.57
C ASN A 155 5.25 13.14 -8.70
N ILE A 156 5.17 13.33 -7.37
CA ILE A 156 6.05 12.71 -6.38
C ILE A 156 6.09 11.17 -6.50
N GLN A 157 5.01 10.55 -6.98
CA GLN A 157 4.94 9.10 -7.19
C GLN A 157 5.98 8.60 -8.21
N ARG A 158 6.40 9.44 -9.18
CA ARG A 158 7.47 9.09 -10.13
C ARG A 158 8.83 8.90 -9.45
N LEU A 159 9.00 9.40 -8.24
CA LEU A 159 10.23 9.20 -7.48
C LEU A 159 10.26 7.84 -6.79
N PHE A 160 9.13 7.15 -6.59
CA PHE A 160 9.12 5.85 -5.89
C PHE A 160 9.80 4.75 -6.71
N ASP A 161 10.48 3.84 -6.02
CA ASP A 161 11.29 2.79 -6.64
C ASP A 161 10.62 1.41 -6.50
N PRO A 162 9.95 0.89 -7.56
CA PRO A 162 9.22 -0.37 -7.50
C PRO A 162 10.13 -1.61 -7.36
N GLU A 163 11.44 -1.47 -7.59
CA GLU A 163 12.39 -2.59 -7.48
C GLU A 163 12.79 -2.85 -6.01
N THR A 164 12.51 -1.90 -5.11
CA THR A 164 12.85 -2.02 -3.69
C THR A 164 11.66 -2.48 -2.85
N LEU A 165 11.90 -3.26 -1.78
CA LEU A 165 10.85 -3.66 -0.84
C LEU A 165 10.12 -2.45 -0.23
N VAL A 166 10.87 -1.41 0.12
CA VAL A 166 10.31 -0.16 0.67
C VAL A 166 9.44 0.54 -0.36
N GLY A 167 9.89 0.66 -1.61
CA GLY A 167 9.11 1.30 -2.66
C GLY A 167 7.88 0.48 -3.06
N GLN A 168 7.96 -0.85 -3.11
CA GLN A 168 6.79 -1.72 -3.29
C GLN A 168 5.75 -1.49 -2.18
N TRP A 169 6.20 -1.39 -0.94
CA TRP A 169 5.32 -1.10 0.20
C TRP A 169 4.66 0.28 0.08
N ILE A 170 5.42 1.33 -0.27
CA ILE A 170 4.88 2.68 -0.51
C ILE A 170 3.85 2.69 -1.64
N ILE A 171 4.16 2.04 -2.78
CA ILE A 171 3.28 1.97 -3.94
C ILE A 171 1.98 1.23 -3.60
N ALA A 172 2.08 0.12 -2.86
CA ALA A 172 0.91 -0.62 -2.40
C ALA A 172 0.03 0.24 -1.48
N GLN A 173 0.64 0.97 -0.54
CA GLN A 173 -0.11 1.86 0.37
C GLN A 173 -0.84 2.97 -0.39
N ASN A 174 -0.17 3.65 -1.32
CA ASN A 174 -0.79 4.69 -2.14
C ASN A 174 -1.90 4.13 -3.04
N SER A 175 -1.70 2.94 -3.61
CA SER A 175 -2.71 2.28 -4.44
C SER A 175 -4.00 1.98 -3.66
N VAL A 176 -3.86 1.58 -2.38
CA VAL A 176 -5.00 1.37 -1.49
C VAL A 176 -5.68 2.71 -1.17
N GLU A 177 -4.92 3.76 -0.87
CA GLU A 177 -5.49 5.09 -0.59
C GLU A 177 -6.25 5.64 -1.80
N ASP A 178 -5.69 5.54 -2.99
CA ASP A 178 -6.32 6.00 -4.24
C ASP A 178 -7.55 5.16 -4.58
N PHE A 179 -7.51 3.85 -4.34
CA PHE A 179 -8.69 3.00 -4.46
C PHE A 179 -9.81 3.44 -3.51
N LEU A 180 -9.49 3.80 -2.27
CA LEU A 180 -10.47 4.27 -1.28
C LEU A 180 -11.09 5.63 -1.64
N LYS A 181 -10.41 6.47 -2.43
CA LYS A 181 -10.95 7.75 -2.94
C LYS A 181 -11.99 7.57 -4.05
N LEU A 182 -12.06 6.41 -4.71
CA LEU A 182 -13.07 6.13 -5.74
C LEU A 182 -14.48 6.13 -5.13
N PRO A 183 -15.54 6.49 -5.89
CA PRO A 183 -16.91 6.39 -5.42
C PRO A 183 -17.29 4.99 -4.96
N ASP A 184 -18.14 4.88 -3.94
CA ASP A 184 -18.55 3.60 -3.32
C ASP A 184 -19.09 2.60 -4.34
N GLU A 185 -19.89 3.06 -5.30
CA GLU A 185 -20.45 2.24 -6.38
C GLU A 185 -19.35 1.65 -7.28
N VAL A 186 -18.32 2.44 -7.60
CA VAL A 186 -17.18 2.01 -8.41
C VAL A 186 -16.33 1.00 -7.63
N ARG A 187 -16.04 1.27 -6.35
CA ARG A 187 -15.31 0.31 -5.49
C ARG A 187 -16.06 -1.02 -5.42
N ALA A 188 -17.37 -0.97 -5.17
CA ALA A 188 -18.23 -2.16 -5.10
C ALA A 188 -18.28 -2.93 -6.44
N PHE A 189 -18.25 -2.22 -7.58
CA PHE A 189 -18.19 -2.84 -8.89
C PHE A 189 -16.83 -3.54 -9.11
N VAL A 190 -15.72 -2.84 -8.85
CA VAL A 190 -14.36 -3.35 -9.08
C VAL A 190 -14.03 -4.54 -8.16
N SER A 191 -14.54 -4.55 -6.91
CA SER A 191 -14.26 -5.62 -5.96
C SER A 191 -14.97 -6.95 -6.26
N LYS A 192 -15.88 -7.02 -7.24
CA LYS A 192 -16.60 -8.26 -7.60
C LYS A 192 -15.80 -9.07 -8.64
N PRO A 193 -15.38 -10.32 -8.34
CA PRO A 193 -14.62 -11.13 -9.29
C PRO A 193 -15.31 -11.36 -10.65
N VAL A 194 -16.65 -11.46 -10.64
CA VAL A 194 -17.46 -11.60 -11.87
C VAL A 194 -17.32 -10.40 -12.81
N ASN A 195 -16.91 -9.24 -12.29
CA ASN A 195 -16.76 -8.04 -13.09
C ASN A 195 -15.41 -7.94 -13.81
N ARG A 196 -14.48 -8.86 -13.55
CA ARG A 196 -13.14 -8.88 -14.17
C ARG A 196 -13.15 -8.76 -15.70
N PRO A 197 -14.03 -9.46 -16.45
CA PRO A 197 -14.07 -9.31 -17.92
C PRO A 197 -14.39 -7.88 -18.38
N TYR A 198 -15.25 -7.15 -17.65
CA TYR A 198 -15.56 -5.75 -17.98
C TYR A 198 -14.36 -4.84 -17.72
N LEU A 199 -13.62 -5.08 -16.64
CA LEU A 199 -12.40 -4.32 -16.32
C LEU A 199 -11.29 -4.58 -17.35
N GLU A 200 -11.09 -5.84 -17.74
CA GLU A 200 -10.12 -6.20 -18.78
C GLU A 200 -10.51 -5.60 -20.14
N LEU A 201 -11.80 -5.57 -20.48
CA LEU A 201 -12.28 -4.88 -21.68
C LEU A 201 -12.01 -3.38 -21.60
N ALA A 202 -12.35 -2.72 -20.49
CA ALA A 202 -12.07 -1.30 -20.29
C ALA A 202 -10.57 -0.98 -20.39
N GLN A 203 -9.71 -1.84 -19.83
CA GLN A 203 -8.27 -1.70 -19.95
C GLN A 203 -7.80 -1.80 -21.41
N ARG A 204 -8.28 -2.78 -22.17
CA ARG A 204 -7.95 -2.91 -23.60
C ARG A 204 -8.42 -1.69 -24.40
N LEU A 205 -9.65 -1.24 -24.19
CA LEU A 205 -10.19 -0.05 -24.84
C LEU A 205 -9.34 1.20 -24.53
N SER A 206 -8.87 1.35 -23.29
CA SER A 206 -8.03 2.49 -22.91
C SER A 206 -6.67 2.54 -23.60
N SER A 207 -6.19 1.42 -24.16
CA SER A 207 -4.92 1.33 -24.88
C SER A 207 -5.05 1.61 -26.39
N LEU A 208 -6.28 1.68 -26.91
CA LEU A 208 -6.54 1.94 -28.31
C LEU A 208 -6.39 3.45 -28.62
N SER A 209 -6.00 3.75 -29.86
CA SER A 209 -6.05 5.10 -30.39
C SER A 209 -7.49 5.61 -30.52
N THR A 210 -7.65 6.92 -30.62
CA THR A 210 -8.96 7.56 -30.76
C THR A 210 -9.71 7.11 -32.03
N GLU A 211 -8.98 6.79 -33.09
CA GLU A 211 -9.54 6.33 -34.36
C GLU A 211 -10.04 4.88 -34.26
N GLU A 212 -9.25 4.00 -33.62
CA GLU A 212 -9.65 2.62 -33.33
C GLU A 212 -10.88 2.55 -32.43
N LEU A 213 -10.96 3.39 -31.38
CA LEU A 213 -12.13 3.48 -30.51
C LEU A 213 -13.40 3.90 -31.26
N ARG A 214 -13.26 4.81 -32.22
CA ARG A 214 -14.38 5.30 -33.03
C ARG A 214 -14.90 4.21 -33.96
N SER A 215 -13.99 3.46 -34.59
CA SER A 215 -14.35 2.31 -35.42
C SER A 215 -15.09 1.23 -34.63
N VAL A 216 -14.64 0.92 -33.40
CA VAL A 216 -15.34 -0.02 -32.51
C VAL A 216 -16.74 0.49 -32.14
N ALA A 217 -16.90 1.79 -31.87
CA ALA A 217 -18.19 2.38 -31.54
C ALA A 217 -19.17 2.36 -32.73
N GLU A 218 -18.69 2.66 -33.93
CA GLU A 218 -19.47 2.60 -35.17
C GLU A 218 -19.92 1.16 -35.45
N GLY A 219 -19.02 0.18 -35.30
CA GLY A 219 -19.37 -1.23 -35.40
C GLY A 219 -20.45 -1.66 -34.41
N LEU A 220 -20.36 -1.25 -33.13
CA LEU A 220 -21.38 -1.55 -32.12
C LEU A 220 -22.75 -0.92 -32.42
N LEU A 221 -22.77 0.26 -33.03
CA LEU A 221 -24.02 0.92 -33.47
C LEU A 221 -24.69 0.16 -34.62
N GLU A 222 -23.91 -0.38 -35.57
CA GLU A 222 -24.45 -1.13 -36.70
C GLU A 222 -25.08 -2.48 -36.30
N ILE A 223 -24.56 -3.15 -35.26
CA ILE A 223 -25.14 -4.42 -34.74
C ILE A 223 -26.27 -4.22 -33.71
N THR A 224 -26.56 -2.99 -33.30
CA THR A 224 -27.64 -2.69 -32.33
C THR A 224 -28.90 -2.08 -32.98
N ILE A 225 -28.91 -1.95 -34.31
CA ILE A 225 -30.06 -1.53 -35.14
C ILE A 225 -30.63 -2.75 -35.86
#